data_AF-E2B708-F1
#
_entry.id   AF-E2B708-F1
#
_cell.length_a   1.000
_cell.length_b   1.000
_cell.length_c   1.000
_cell.angle_alpha   90.00
_cell.angle_beta   90.00
_cell.angle_gamma   90.00
#
_symmetry.space_group_name_H-M   'P 1'
#
loop_
_entity.id
_entity.type
_entity.pdbx_description
1 polymer ?
#
loop_
_entity_poly.entity_id
_entity_poly.type
_entity_poly.pdbx_seq_one_letter_code
_entity_poly.pdbx_strand_id
1 'polypeptide(L)'
;VDLWNGVQDATNFGGISLQMNLLTREIIGIEDCFYLNVYTTDVEPGKKCAVMMWMQSGDYTSCSGNNLLCGPDHIVQKDVLLITLNYRLNIFSR
;
A
#
# COMPACT_ATOMS: atom_id res chain seq x y z
N VAL A 1 -16.07 -4.47 -10.21
CA VAL A 1 -15.24 -3.24 -10.22
C VAL A 1 -15.86 -2.35 -11.27
N ASP A 2 -16.54 -1.30 -10.83
CA ASP A 2 -17.13 -0.34 -11.76
C ASP A 2 -16.00 0.51 -12.34
N LEU A 3 -16.07 0.78 -13.64
CA LEU A 3 -15.12 1.67 -14.29
C LEU A 3 -15.32 3.07 -13.74
N TRP A 4 -14.25 3.68 -13.23
CA TRP A 4 -14.30 5.09 -12.86
C TRP A 4 -14.10 5.95 -14.11
N ASN A 5 -14.74 7.11 -14.15
CA ASN A 5 -14.52 8.11 -15.19
C ASN A 5 -13.68 9.27 -14.61
N GLY A 6 -12.72 9.75 -15.40
CA GLY A 6 -11.88 10.90 -15.02
C GLY A 6 -10.63 10.54 -14.22
N VAL A 7 -10.10 11.52 -13.49
CA VAL A 7 -8.87 11.39 -12.68
C VAL A 7 -9.27 11.18 -11.23
N GLN A 8 -8.77 10.11 -10.60
CA GLN A 8 -8.87 9.95 -9.15
C GLN A 8 -7.69 10.63 -8.46
N ASP A 9 -7.96 11.25 -7.31
CA ASP A 9 -6.93 11.76 -6.43
C ASP A 9 -6.23 10.60 -5.70
N ALA A 10 -4.95 10.42 -5.97
CA ALA A 10 -4.08 9.42 -5.35
C ALA A 10 -2.94 10.06 -4.52
N THR A 11 -3.10 11.31 -4.09
CA THR A 11 -2.12 12.02 -3.25
C THR A 11 -2.17 11.60 -1.78
N ASN A 12 -3.27 11.00 -1.35
CA ASN A 12 -3.50 10.53 0.01
C ASN A 12 -3.56 9.00 0.07
N PHE A 13 -3.15 8.44 1.21
CA PHE A 13 -3.29 7.00 1.44
C PHE A 13 -4.75 6.58 1.53
N GLY A 14 -5.08 5.48 0.86
CA GLY A 14 -6.36 4.80 1.02
C GLY A 14 -6.52 4.14 2.39
N GLY A 15 -7.66 3.48 2.58
CA GLY A 15 -7.96 2.73 3.79
C GLY A 15 -6.96 1.60 4.05
N ILE A 16 -6.66 1.37 5.32
CA ILE A 16 -5.92 0.19 5.78
C ILE A 16 -6.91 -0.93 6.11
N SER A 17 -6.48 -2.19 5.99
CA SER A 17 -7.32 -3.34 6.36
C SER A 17 -7.73 -3.24 7.82
N LEU A 18 -8.98 -3.67 8.10
CA LEU A 18 -9.45 -3.94 9.45
C LEU A 18 -8.45 -4.81 10.20
N GLN A 19 -7.93 -4.28 11.31
CA GLN A 19 -6.89 -4.91 12.11
C GLN A 19 -6.89 -4.35 13.53
N MET A 20 -6.29 -5.09 14.46
CA MET A 20 -6.04 -4.59 15.80
C MET A 20 -4.75 -3.77 15.81
N ASN A 21 -4.82 -2.53 16.28
CA ASN A 21 -3.64 -1.73 16.55
C ASN A 21 -2.85 -2.36 17.71
N LEU A 22 -1.60 -2.76 17.47
CA LEU A 22 -0.79 -3.45 18.48
C LEU A 22 -0.45 -2.58 19.71
N LEU A 23 -0.44 -1.26 19.56
CA LEU A 23 -0.10 -0.31 20.62
C LEU A 23 -1.34 0.08 21.44
N THR A 24 -2.42 0.49 20.78
CA THR A 24 -3.64 0.96 21.46
C THR A 24 -4.62 -0.16 21.79
N ARG A 25 -4.47 -1.34 21.16
CA ARG A 25 -5.39 -2.48 21.22
C ARG A 25 -6.80 -2.19 20.70
N GLU A 26 -6.96 -1.12 19.93
CA GLU A 26 -8.22 -0.76 19.30
C GLU A 26 -8.32 -1.37 17.90
N ILE A 27 -9.54 -1.63 17.44
CA ILE A 27 -9.80 -2.03 16.05
C ILE A 27 -9.74 -0.78 15.18
N ILE A 28 -8.90 -0.81 14.15
CA ILE A 28 -8.71 0.27 13.18
C ILE A 28 -8.85 -0.27 11.76
N GLY A 29 -9.08 0.63 10.80
CA GLY A 29 -9.19 0.28 9.37
C GLY A 29 -10.62 0.16 8.86
N ILE A 30 -10.76 -0.15 7.57
CA ILE A 30 -12.03 -0.27 6.86
C ILE A 30 -12.04 -1.51 5.95
N GLU A 31 -13.22 -1.97 5.52
CA GLU A 31 -13.34 -3.14 4.63
C GLU A 31 -12.87 -2.86 3.20
N ASP A 32 -13.07 -1.63 2.74
CA ASP A 32 -12.51 -1.16 1.48
C ASP A 32 -11.05 -0.76 1.69
N CYS A 33 -10.17 -1.75 1.69
CA CYS A 33 -8.74 -1.56 1.93
C CYS A 33 -7.87 -2.05 0.78
N PHE A 34 -8.45 -2.34 -0.39
CA PHE A 34 -7.72 -2.82 -1.56
C PHE A 34 -7.08 -1.67 -2.32
N TYR A 35 -6.10 -1.04 -1.68
CA TYR A 35 -5.32 0.04 -2.27
C TYR A 35 -3.87 -0.39 -2.43
N LEU A 36 -3.25 0.06 -3.52
CA LEU A 36 -1.83 -0.05 -3.76
C LEU A 36 -1.25 1.36 -3.91
N ASN A 37 -0.01 1.54 -3.47
CA ASN A 37 0.75 2.76 -3.64
C ASN A 37 1.89 2.47 -4.61
N VAL A 38 2.14 3.40 -5.53
CA VAL A 38 3.24 3.33 -6.50
C VAL A 38 4.19 4.48 -6.25
N TYR A 39 5.47 4.17 -6.12
CA TYR A 39 6.52 5.16 -5.95
C TYR A 39 7.62 4.96 -6.99
N THR A 40 8.01 6.07 -7.62
CA THR A 40 9.11 6.13 -8.58
C THR A 40 9.67 7.55 -8.60
N THR A 41 10.96 7.71 -8.88
CA THR A 41 11.56 9.03 -9.17
C THR A 41 11.39 9.44 -10.63
N ASP A 42 10.99 8.52 -11.50
CA ASP A 42 10.94 8.70 -12.94
C ASP A 42 9.66 8.07 -13.53
N VAL A 43 8.95 8.86 -14.33
CA VAL A 43 7.69 8.48 -15.00
C VAL A 43 7.79 8.57 -16.53
N GLU A 44 9.01 8.64 -17.08
CA GLU A 44 9.23 8.73 -18.51
C GLU A 44 8.62 7.52 -19.27
N PRO A 45 7.73 7.78 -20.25
CA PRO A 45 7.13 6.72 -21.06
C PRO A 45 8.21 5.92 -21.81
N GLY A 46 8.24 4.60 -21.60
CA GLY A 46 9.13 3.67 -22.32
C GLY A 46 10.45 3.36 -21.61
N LYS A 47 10.78 4.02 -20.51
CA LYS A 47 11.91 3.63 -19.66
C LYS A 47 11.59 2.33 -18.92
N LYS A 48 12.50 1.36 -18.99
CA LYS A 48 12.40 0.12 -18.19
C LYS A 48 13.05 0.35 -16.84
N CYS A 49 12.29 0.17 -15.77
CA CYS A 49 12.77 0.17 -14.40
C CYS A 49 12.55 -1.21 -13.77
N ALA A 50 13.34 -1.54 -12.75
CA ALA A 50 13.10 -2.74 -11.96
C ALA A 50 11.87 -2.50 -11.07
N VAL A 51 10.91 -3.42 -11.12
CA VAL A 51 9.70 -3.36 -10.29
C VAL A 51 9.91 -4.15 -9.02
N MET A 52 9.78 -3.48 -7.87
CA MET A 52 9.85 -4.09 -6.56
C MET A 52 8.46 -4.07 -5.93
N MET A 53 7.89 -5.24 -5.68
CA MET A 53 6.62 -5.39 -4.97
C MET A 53 6.92 -5.71 -3.51
N TRP A 54 6.49 -4.82 -2.62
CA TRP A 54 6.64 -4.98 -1.17
C TRP A 54 5.31 -5.38 -0.56
N MET A 55 5.29 -6.59 0.00
CA MET A 55 4.17 -7.09 0.79
C MET A 55 4.53 -6.94 2.26
N GLN A 56 3.70 -6.19 2.98
CA GLN A 56 3.90 -5.92 4.40
C GLN A 56 3.79 -7.24 5.19
N SER A 57 4.82 -7.56 5.98
CA SER A 57 4.78 -8.63 6.98
C SER A 57 4.01 -8.14 8.22
N GLY A 58 3.26 -9.04 8.85
CA GLY A 58 2.38 -8.68 9.97
C GLY A 58 1.62 -9.85 10.56
N ASP A 59 2.15 -11.08 10.40
CA ASP A 59 1.51 -12.35 10.77
C ASP A 59 0.04 -12.45 10.35
N TYR A 60 -0.34 -11.80 9.25
CA TYR A 60 -1.72 -11.70 8.76
C TYR A 60 -2.71 -11.07 9.76
N THR A 61 -2.23 -10.41 10.82
CA THR A 61 -3.06 -9.88 11.92
C THR A 61 -2.88 -8.39 12.14
N SER A 62 -1.71 -7.84 11.82
CA SER A 62 -1.39 -6.42 12.05
C SER A 62 -0.22 -5.93 11.20
N CYS A 63 -0.48 -4.97 10.31
CA CYS A 63 0.38 -3.93 9.75
C CYS A 63 -0.35 -3.24 8.57
N SER A 64 0.19 -2.12 8.05
CA SER A 64 -0.32 -1.46 6.84
C SER A 64 0.82 -1.12 5.88
N GLY A 65 0.57 -1.10 4.58
CA GLY A 65 1.51 -0.68 3.55
C GLY A 65 1.72 0.84 3.46
N ASN A 66 1.18 1.60 4.42
CA ASN A 66 1.39 3.05 4.55
C ASN A 66 2.81 3.34 5.06
N ASN A 67 3.34 4.51 4.71
CA ASN A 67 4.72 4.94 4.99
C ASN A 67 5.11 5.04 6.48
N LEU A 68 4.22 4.69 7.41
CA LEU A 68 4.48 4.75 8.85
C LEU A 68 5.54 3.74 9.31
N LEU A 69 5.69 2.61 8.62
CA LEU A 69 6.64 1.55 9.00
C LEU A 69 7.72 1.28 7.94
N CYS A 70 7.45 1.56 6.68
CA CYS A 70 8.39 1.38 5.56
C CYS A 70 8.26 2.56 4.60
N GLY A 71 8.98 3.65 4.88
CA GLY A 71 9.04 4.81 3.98
C GLY A 71 9.76 4.45 2.67
N PRO A 72 9.24 4.88 1.50
CA PRO A 72 9.81 4.59 0.19
C PRO A 72 11.13 5.34 -0.07
N ASP A 73 11.46 6.35 0.76
CA ASP A 73 12.52 7.33 0.56
C ASP A 73 13.90 6.72 0.29
N HIS A 74 14.23 5.59 0.92
CA HIS A 74 15.54 4.94 0.75
C HIS A 74 15.59 3.98 -0.43
N ILE A 75 14.45 3.44 -0.84
CA ILE A 75 14.37 2.41 -1.89
C ILE A 75 14.25 3.07 -3.26
N VAL A 76 13.41 4.10 -3.38
CA VAL A 76 13.09 4.77 -4.65
C VAL A 76 14.30 5.53 -5.22
N GLN A 77 15.29 5.89 -4.41
CA GLN A 77 16.56 6.48 -4.87
C GLN A 77 17.39 5.57 -5.79
N LYS A 78 17.08 4.27 -5.89
CA LYS A 78 17.84 3.29 -6.67
C LYS A 78 17.30 3.04 -8.09
N ASP A 79 16.53 3.98 -8.66
CA ASP A 79 15.89 3.86 -9.99
C ASP A 79 14.98 2.61 -10.08
N VAL A 80 14.17 2.41 -9.04
CA VAL A 80 13.21 1.30 -8.94
C VAL A 80 11.80 1.83 -8.82
N LEU A 81 10.85 1.08 -9.39
CA LEU A 81 9.42 1.30 -9.19
C LEU A 81 8.99 0.43 -8.02
N LEU A 82 8.71 1.07 -6.89
CA LEU A 82 8.26 0.40 -5.68
C LEU A 82 6.73 0.39 -5.64
N ILE A 83 6.16 -0.79 -5.46
CA ILE A 83 4.73 -1.00 -5.26
C ILE A 83 4.54 -1.52 -3.84
N THR A 84 3.77 -0.80 -3.02
CA THR A 84 3.27 -1.32 -1.74
C THR A 84 1.78 -1.59 -1.86
N LEU A 85 1.29 -2.65 -1.25
CA LEU A 85 -0.13 -3.00 -1.31
C LEU A 85 -0.69 -3.33 0.06
N ASN A 86 -1.95 -2.96 0.25
CA ASN A 86 -2.77 -3.43 1.34
C ASN A 86 -3.55 -4.67 0.87
N TYR A 87 -3.56 -5.70 1.70
CA TYR A 87 -4.37 -6.90 1.52
C TYR A 87 -5.22 -7.12 2.77
N ARG A 88 -6.35 -7.80 2.63
CA ARG A 88 -7.21 -8.11 3.77
C ARG A 88 -6.49 -9.06 4.72
N LEU A 89 -6.60 -8.76 6.01
CA LEU A 89 -5.97 -9.52 7.08
C LEU A 89 -6.99 -10.48 7.72
N ASN A 90 -6.50 -11.64 8.19
CA ASN A 90 -7.25 -12.62 8.98
C ASN A 90 -8.56 -13.11 8.34
N ILE A 91 -9.64 -13.28 9.13
CA ILE A 91 -10.94 -13.84 8.72
C ILE A 91 -11.67 -12.99 7.65
N PHE A 92 -11.24 -11.75 7.44
CA PHE A 92 -11.77 -10.88 6.40
C PHE A 92 -11.22 -11.21 5.00
N SER A 93 -10.23 -12.11 4.88
CA SER A 93 -9.64 -12.55 3.60
C SER A 93 -10.55 -13.41 2.71
N ARG A 94 -11.84 -13.54 3.05
CA ARG A 94 -12.83 -14.31 2.29
C ARG A 94 -13.53 -13.52 1.19
#